data_AF-A0A955C937-F1
#
_entry.id   AF-A0A955C937-F1
#
_cell.length_a   1.000
_cell.length_b   1.000
_cell.length_c   1.000
_cell.angle_alpha   90.00
_cell.angle_beta   90.00
_cell.angle_gamma   90.00
#
_symmetry.space_group_name_H-M   'P 1'
#
loop_
_entity.id
_entity.type
_entity.pdbx_description
1 polymer ?
#
loop_
_entity_poly.entity_id
_entity_poly.type
_entity_poly.pdbx_seq_one_letter_code
_entity_poly.pdbx_strand_id
1 'polypeptide(L)'
;LFKARRRRALTIASIWYTMTWLFYIAAAGTSGDNWALYYHCIAVPPACMLIGLGAVALRGRSARSANTRQRPALISPRRFAVVTVLLTLALLAVTTYFRIHSRDNAEDLRRLHDCAMEIDQAIPSNGEIVVRGGRSVDEYGSPVAFNEPMLFAWMDRRGFNYPKDQLSVDKLDDIARRGGRYWIARADELDPNDGHGDLHDRYESIGACRCGALIAFDLDRKAPAARTVRSARSDHDAN
;
A
#
# COMPACT_ATOMS: atom_id res chain seq x y z
N LEU A 1 -1.45 38.78 26.52
CA LEU A 1 -0.69 37.92 25.57
C LEU A 1 -1.16 36.44 25.53
N PHE A 2 -1.20 35.72 26.66
CA PHE A 2 -1.49 34.26 26.69
C PHE A 2 -2.89 33.87 26.16
N LYS A 3 -3.95 34.61 26.52
CA LYS A 3 -5.31 34.37 26.00
C LYS A 3 -5.40 34.47 24.48
N ALA A 4 -4.73 35.46 23.88
CA ALA A 4 -4.72 35.66 22.43
C ALA A 4 -3.97 34.53 21.71
N ARG A 5 -2.79 34.13 22.21
CA ARG A 5 -2.04 32.97 21.69
C ARG A 5 -2.86 31.67 21.77
N ARG A 6 -3.53 31.43 22.90
CA ARG A 6 -4.41 30.27 23.07
C ARG A 6 -5.59 30.29 22.10
N ARG A 7 -6.26 31.44 21.91
CA ARG A 7 -7.37 31.57 20.96
C ARG A 7 -6.90 31.28 19.53
N ARG A 8 -5.77 31.83 19.11
CA ARG A 8 -5.18 31.58 17.79
C ARG A 8 -4.82 30.10 17.59
N ALA A 9 -4.20 29.47 18.59
CA ALA A 9 -3.88 28.05 18.58
C ALA A 9 -5.13 27.17 18.45
N LEU A 10 -6.18 27.45 19.22
CA LEU A 10 -7.47 26.76 19.12
C LEU A 10 -8.08 26.93 17.73
N THR A 11 -8.12 28.17 17.21
CA THR A 11 -8.66 28.43 15.87
C THR A 11 -7.92 27.65 14.80
N ILE A 12 -6.59 27.65 14.80
CA ILE A 12 -5.79 26.90 13.81
C ILE A 12 -6.03 25.39 13.94
N ALA A 13 -5.98 24.85 15.16
CA ALA A 13 -6.19 23.42 15.41
C ALA A 13 -7.61 22.98 14.99
N SER A 14 -8.63 23.78 15.29
CA SER A 14 -10.01 23.50 14.90
C SER A 14 -10.19 23.58 13.39
N ILE A 15 -9.67 24.61 12.72
CA ILE A 15 -9.73 24.73 11.25
C ILE A 15 -9.06 23.51 10.61
N TRP A 16 -7.85 23.16 11.04
CA TRP A 16 -7.15 22.00 10.52
C TRP A 16 -7.95 20.72 10.75
N TYR A 17 -8.39 20.46 11.98
CA TYR A 17 -9.16 19.25 12.28
C TYR A 17 -10.46 19.16 11.47
N THR A 18 -11.17 20.28 11.30
CA THR A 18 -12.35 20.36 10.43
C THR A 18 -12.00 20.08 8.98
N MET A 19 -10.92 20.66 8.45
CA MET A 19 -10.48 20.40 7.07
C MET A 19 -10.10 18.93 6.86
N THR A 20 -9.44 18.30 7.84
CA THR A 20 -9.14 16.87 7.81
C THR A 20 -10.42 16.02 7.81
N TRP A 21 -11.44 16.43 8.57
CA TRP A 21 -12.75 15.78 8.54
C TRP A 21 -13.45 15.92 7.20
N LEU A 22 -13.48 17.13 6.62
CA LEU A 22 -14.05 17.36 5.30
C LEU A 22 -13.32 16.55 4.23
N PHE A 23 -11.99 16.46 4.32
CA PHE A 23 -11.17 15.61 3.47
C PHE A 23 -11.59 14.14 3.61
N TYR A 24 -11.75 13.60 4.82
CA TYR A 24 -12.20 12.22 4.98
C TYR A 24 -13.62 11.98 4.47
N ILE A 25 -14.54 12.92 4.65
CA ILE A 25 -15.89 12.79 4.09
C ILE A 25 -15.82 12.75 2.56
N ALA A 26 -15.02 13.63 1.95
CA ALA A 26 -14.85 13.66 0.50
C ALA A 26 -14.14 12.41 -0.02
N ALA A 27 -13.18 11.87 0.72
CA ALA A 27 -12.40 10.69 0.34
C ALA A 27 -13.05 9.35 0.74
N ALA A 28 -14.10 9.36 1.57
CA ALA A 28 -14.69 8.16 2.18
C ALA A 28 -15.09 7.10 1.14
N GLY A 29 -15.58 7.53 -0.02
CA GLY A 29 -15.97 6.64 -1.12
C GLY A 29 -14.83 6.21 -2.05
N THR A 30 -13.60 6.67 -1.81
CA THR A 30 -12.42 6.39 -2.67
C THR A 30 -11.28 5.70 -1.91
N SER A 31 -11.32 5.70 -0.58
CA SER A 31 -10.27 5.18 0.31
C SER A 31 -10.71 3.93 1.08
N GLY A 32 -11.64 3.14 0.54
CA GLY A 32 -12.27 2.01 1.23
C GLY A 32 -11.32 0.86 1.56
N ASP A 33 -10.14 0.81 0.94
CA ASP A 33 -9.19 -0.27 1.18
C ASP A 33 -8.34 -0.07 2.44
N ASN A 34 -8.05 -1.18 3.11
CA ASN A 34 -7.22 -1.25 4.32
C ASN A 34 -5.80 -0.65 4.16
N TRP A 35 -5.29 -0.51 2.92
CA TRP A 35 -3.98 0.07 2.65
C TRP A 35 -3.97 1.61 2.74
N ALA A 36 -5.14 2.27 2.76
CA ALA A 36 -5.30 3.72 2.81
C ALA A 36 -5.00 4.32 4.21
N LEU A 37 -4.52 3.52 5.16
CA LEU A 37 -4.26 3.93 6.55
C LEU A 37 -3.28 5.12 6.66
N TYR A 38 -2.34 5.27 5.71
CA TYR A 38 -1.37 6.36 5.73
C TYR A 38 -2.02 7.75 5.57
N TYR A 39 -3.22 7.84 4.98
CA TYR A 39 -3.97 9.09 4.97
C TYR A 39 -4.33 9.57 6.39
N HIS A 40 -4.33 8.68 7.37
CA HIS A 40 -4.63 9.05 8.75
C HIS A 40 -3.53 9.84 9.45
N CYS A 41 -2.29 9.79 8.94
CA CYS A 41 -1.17 10.51 9.52
C CYS A 41 -1.40 12.02 9.57
N ILE A 42 -2.17 12.59 8.63
CA ILE A 42 -2.46 14.03 8.60
C ILE A 42 -3.40 14.51 9.72
N ALA A 43 -4.17 13.60 10.32
CA ALA A 43 -5.04 13.91 11.47
C ALA A 43 -4.28 13.95 12.81
N VAL A 44 -3.09 13.34 12.87
CA VAL A 44 -2.34 13.18 14.12
C VAL A 44 -1.94 14.54 14.73
N PRO A 45 -1.32 15.48 13.99
CA PRO A 45 -0.91 16.76 14.57
C PRO A 45 -2.06 17.58 15.20
N PRO A 46 -3.20 17.84 14.52
CA PRO A 46 -4.28 18.61 15.12
C PRO A 46 -4.92 17.88 16.30
N ALA A 47 -5.03 16.54 16.24
CA ALA A 47 -5.54 15.75 17.37
C ALA A 47 -4.65 15.90 18.61
N CYS A 48 -3.32 15.75 18.47
CA CYS A 48 -2.37 15.94 19.57
C CYS A 48 -2.46 17.36 20.16
N MET A 49 -2.62 18.38 19.31
CA MET A 49 -2.75 19.77 19.73
C MET A 49 -4.03 20.01 20.54
N LEU A 50 -5.17 19.46 20.10
CA LEU A 50 -6.44 19.54 20.81
C LEU A 50 -6.40 18.81 22.16
N ILE A 51 -5.77 17.63 22.22
CA ILE A 51 -5.56 16.88 23.47
C ILE A 51 -4.74 17.71 24.46
N GLY A 52 -3.63 18.32 24.02
CA GLY A 52 -2.81 19.20 24.85
C GLY A 52 -3.58 20.41 25.38
N LEU A 53 -4.38 21.06 24.52
CA LEU A 53 -5.24 22.19 24.93
C LEU A 53 -6.33 21.77 25.92
N GLY A 54 -6.91 20.59 25.76
CA GLY A 54 -7.87 19.98 26.69
C GLY A 54 -7.26 19.73 28.07
N ALA A 55 -6.07 19.13 28.11
CA ALA A 55 -5.34 18.89 29.35
C ALA A 55 -5.03 20.19 30.12
N VAL A 56 -4.61 21.25 29.41
CA VAL A 56 -4.37 22.58 30.00
C VAL A 56 -5.68 23.18 30.55
N ALA A 57 -6.80 23.02 29.83
CA ALA A 57 -8.10 23.55 30.26
C ALA A 57 -8.63 22.86 31.52
N LEU A 58 -8.51 21.53 31.60
CA LEU A 58 -8.91 20.74 32.78
C LEU A 58 -8.10 21.12 34.01
N ARG A 59 -6.78 21.34 33.86
CA ARG A 59 -5.91 21.84 34.93
C ARG A 59 -6.37 23.20 35.46
N GLY A 60 -6.73 24.11 34.57
CA GLY A 60 -7.22 25.45 34.95
C GLY A 60 -8.55 25.43 35.71
N ARG A 61 -9.45 24.49 35.40
CA ARG A 61 -10.71 24.29 36.14
C ARG A 61 -10.47 23.71 37.53
N SER A 62 -9.63 22.68 37.63
CA SER A 62 -9.28 22.06 38.91
C SER A 62 -8.65 23.07 39.88
N ALA A 63 -7.76 23.94 39.39
CA ALA A 63 -7.14 24.99 40.22
C ALA A 63 -8.13 26.04 40.74
N ARG A 64 -9.19 26.39 39.99
CA ARG A 64 -10.24 27.32 40.45
C ARG A 64 -11.23 26.66 41.40
N SER A 65 -11.49 25.37 41.22
CA SER A 65 -12.37 24.59 42.09
C SER A 65 -11.73 24.25 43.44
N ALA A 66 -10.41 24.37 43.56
CA ALA A 66 -9.67 24.05 44.78
C ALA A 66 -9.89 25.05 45.95
N ASN A 67 -10.71 26.09 45.79
CA ASN A 67 -11.22 26.86 46.93
C ASN A 67 -12.26 26.08 47.75
N THR A 68 -12.67 24.90 47.27
CA THR A 68 -13.49 23.93 48.01
C THR A 68 -12.58 22.84 48.59
N ARG A 69 -12.20 23.01 49.87
CA ARG A 69 -11.51 22.07 50.78
C ARG A 69 -11.05 20.71 50.20
N GLN A 70 -9.71 20.61 50.07
CA GLN A 70 -8.89 19.42 50.39
C GLN A 70 -9.26 18.07 49.74
N ARG A 71 -9.07 17.94 48.42
CA ARG A 71 -8.67 16.63 47.87
C ARG A 71 -7.21 16.70 47.42
N PRO A 72 -6.32 15.86 47.98
CA PRO A 72 -4.96 15.75 47.46
C PRO A 72 -5.06 15.22 46.04
N ALA A 73 -4.72 16.05 45.06
CA ALA A 73 -4.59 15.59 43.69
C ALA A 73 -3.46 14.57 43.67
N LEU A 74 -3.80 13.27 43.66
CA LEU A 74 -2.86 12.13 43.78
C LEU A 74 -1.72 12.18 42.76
N ILE A 75 -1.87 12.92 41.66
CA ILE A 75 -0.88 13.00 40.59
C ILE A 75 -0.66 14.48 40.24
N SER A 76 0.57 14.97 40.44
CA SER A 76 0.94 16.31 39.97
C SER A 76 0.74 16.39 38.45
N PRO A 77 0.32 17.54 37.89
CA PRO A 77 0.06 17.67 36.45
C PRO A 77 1.31 17.42 35.59
N ARG A 78 2.51 17.64 36.16
CA ARG A 78 3.79 17.28 35.51
C ARG A 78 3.94 15.76 35.41
N ARG A 79 3.65 15.02 36.49
CA ARG A 79 3.66 13.54 36.47
C ARG A 79 2.64 13.00 35.48
N PHE A 80 1.42 13.55 35.45
CA PHE A 80 0.41 13.14 34.47
C PHE A 80 0.90 13.34 33.03
N ALA A 81 1.40 14.54 32.69
CA ALA A 81 1.91 14.82 31.35
C ALA A 81 3.06 13.88 30.95
N VAL A 82 4.02 13.64 31.87
CA VAL A 82 5.13 12.72 31.63
C VAL A 82 4.63 11.29 31.43
N VAL A 83 3.72 10.79 32.28
CA VAL A 83 3.14 9.46 32.16
C VAL A 83 2.39 9.31 30.83
N THR A 84 1.59 10.29 30.44
CA THR A 84 0.88 10.26 29.15
C THR A 84 1.86 10.20 27.98
N VAL A 85 2.90 11.04 27.96
CA VAL A 85 3.92 11.01 26.89
C VAL A 85 4.63 9.65 26.84
N LEU A 86 5.08 9.14 27.99
CA LEU A 86 5.75 7.84 28.06
C LEU A 86 4.82 6.70 27.62
N LEU A 87 3.55 6.72 28.02
CA LEU A 87 2.56 5.73 27.63
C LEU A 87 2.28 5.79 26.12
N THR A 88 2.17 7.00 25.55
CA THR A 88 2.01 7.18 24.09
C THR A 88 3.23 6.65 23.34
N LEU A 89 4.45 6.97 23.78
CA LEU A 89 5.68 6.46 23.16
C LEU A 89 5.79 4.94 23.28
N ALA A 90 5.48 4.39 24.45
CA ALA A 90 5.48 2.94 24.66
C ALA A 90 4.45 2.25 23.76
N LEU A 91 3.22 2.79 23.67
CA LEU A 91 2.19 2.24 22.80
C LEU A 91 2.58 2.31 21.32
N LEU A 92 3.12 3.45 20.86
CA LEU A 92 3.63 3.60 19.50
C LEU A 92 4.77 2.62 19.21
N ALA A 93 5.72 2.46 20.13
CA ALA A 93 6.82 1.52 19.98
C ALA A 93 6.31 0.08 19.88
N VAL A 94 5.39 -0.32 20.76
CA VAL A 94 4.78 -1.65 20.78
C VAL A 94 3.98 -1.91 19.51
N THR A 95 3.09 -1.00 19.10
CA THR A 95 2.28 -1.19 17.88
C THR A 95 3.13 -1.19 16.63
N THR A 96 4.14 -0.32 16.55
CA THR A 96 5.10 -0.29 15.44
C THR A 96 5.89 -1.59 15.39
N TYR A 97 6.41 -2.07 16.53
CA TYR A 97 7.12 -3.33 16.61
C TYR A 97 6.25 -4.50 16.14
N PHE A 98 5.02 -4.64 16.64
CA PHE A 98 4.11 -5.69 16.20
C PHE A 98 3.78 -5.59 14.72
N ARG A 99 3.53 -4.38 14.19
CA ARG A 99 3.22 -4.18 12.77
C ARG A 99 4.40 -4.49 11.86
N ILE A 100 5.61 -4.04 12.22
CA ILE A 100 6.84 -4.36 11.48
C ILE A 100 7.09 -5.86 11.58
N HIS A 101 6.99 -6.46 12.76
CA HIS A 101 7.19 -7.89 12.94
C HIS A 101 6.18 -8.73 12.14
N SER A 102 4.89 -8.39 12.18
CA SER A 102 3.87 -9.08 11.39
C SER A 102 4.07 -8.89 9.89
N ARG A 103 4.49 -7.70 9.44
CA ARG A 103 4.79 -7.42 8.03
C ARG A 103 6.03 -8.18 7.56
N ASP A 104 7.12 -8.10 8.31
CA ASP A 104 8.43 -8.65 7.93
C ASP A 104 8.46 -10.18 8.08
N ASN A 105 7.59 -10.76 8.89
CA ASN A 105 7.41 -12.22 8.99
C ASN A 105 6.23 -12.74 8.16
N ALA A 106 5.61 -11.90 7.34
CA ALA A 106 4.63 -12.36 6.36
C ALA A 106 5.37 -13.18 5.29
N GLU A 107 5.20 -14.51 5.34
CA GLU A 107 5.94 -15.44 4.50
C GLU A 107 5.68 -15.20 3.02
N ASP A 108 4.46 -14.82 2.66
CA ASP A 108 4.06 -14.42 1.31
C ASP A 108 4.82 -13.19 0.80
N LEU A 109 4.95 -12.13 1.61
CA LEU A 109 5.70 -10.93 1.23
C LEU A 109 7.20 -11.20 1.12
N ARG A 110 7.76 -12.02 2.02
CA ARG A 110 9.17 -12.43 1.93
C ARG A 110 9.43 -13.23 0.65
N ARG A 111 8.59 -14.22 0.35
CA ARG A 111 8.70 -15.01 -0.88
C ARG A 111 8.56 -14.13 -2.13
N LEU A 112 7.63 -13.17 -2.12
CA LEU A 112 7.44 -12.24 -3.23
C LEU A 112 8.65 -11.31 -3.42
N HIS A 113 9.21 -10.80 -2.32
CA HIS A 113 10.44 -9.99 -2.34
C HIS A 113 11.62 -10.79 -2.90
N ASP A 114 11.84 -12.01 -2.41
CA ASP A 114 12.94 -12.86 -2.88
C ASP A 114 12.79 -13.18 -4.37
N CYS A 115 11.57 -13.44 -4.84
CA CYS A 115 11.27 -13.57 -6.27
C CYS A 115 11.55 -12.30 -7.06
N ALA A 116 11.19 -11.14 -6.54
CA ALA A 116 11.44 -9.86 -7.20
C ALA A 116 12.95 -9.64 -7.40
N MET A 117 13.77 -9.96 -6.39
CA MET A 117 15.23 -9.85 -6.47
C MET A 117 15.87 -10.86 -7.44
N GLU A 118 15.28 -12.05 -7.61
CA GLU A 118 15.72 -13.01 -8.64
C GLU A 118 15.38 -12.52 -10.06
N ILE A 119 14.16 -12.01 -10.25
CA ILE A 119 13.71 -11.46 -11.54
C ILE A 119 14.47 -10.19 -11.93
N ASP A 120 14.84 -9.34 -10.97
CA ASP A 120 15.57 -8.09 -11.20
C ASP A 120 16.86 -8.31 -12.01
N GLN A 121 17.51 -9.46 -11.83
CA GLN A 121 18.75 -9.82 -12.54
C GLN A 121 18.54 -10.04 -14.05
N ALA A 122 17.31 -10.37 -14.46
CA ALA A 122 16.96 -10.57 -15.87
C ALA A 122 16.55 -9.27 -16.57
N ILE A 123 16.30 -8.19 -15.82
CA ILE A 123 15.75 -6.94 -16.34
C ILE A 123 16.83 -5.85 -16.33
N PRO A 124 17.08 -5.17 -17.47
CA PRO A 124 18.02 -4.05 -17.52
C PRO A 124 17.75 -3.00 -16.44
N SER A 125 18.79 -2.35 -15.94
CA SER A 125 18.69 -1.37 -14.85
C SER A 125 17.81 -0.15 -15.20
N ASN A 126 17.64 0.15 -16.49
CA ASN A 126 16.77 1.21 -17.00
C ASN A 126 15.42 0.69 -17.54
N GLY A 127 15.11 -0.59 -17.34
CA GLY A 127 13.88 -1.20 -17.83
C GLY A 127 12.65 -0.70 -17.08
N GLU A 128 11.62 -0.25 -17.80
CA GLU A 128 10.33 0.08 -17.22
C GLU A 128 9.49 -1.18 -17.04
N ILE A 129 9.09 -1.45 -15.79
CA ILE A 129 8.31 -2.64 -15.45
C ILE A 129 6.81 -2.35 -15.48
N VAL A 130 6.04 -3.37 -15.82
CA VAL A 130 4.58 -3.36 -15.80
C VAL A 130 4.14 -4.37 -14.76
N VAL A 131 3.37 -3.94 -13.77
CA VAL A 131 2.98 -4.79 -12.64
C VAL A 131 1.48 -4.73 -12.39
N ARG A 132 0.94 -5.83 -11.89
CA ARG A 132 -0.44 -5.87 -11.41
C ARG A 132 -0.64 -4.94 -10.23
N GLY A 133 -1.78 -4.27 -10.24
CA GLY A 133 -2.33 -3.52 -9.12
C GLY A 133 -3.52 -4.20 -8.46
N GLY A 134 -4.18 -3.46 -7.56
CA GLY A 134 -5.46 -3.82 -6.95
C GLY A 134 -6.65 -3.78 -7.92
N ARG A 135 -7.87 -3.83 -7.37
CA ARG A 135 -9.11 -3.67 -8.16
C ARG A 135 -9.25 -2.23 -8.63
N SER A 136 -9.82 -1.99 -9.81
CA SER A 136 -10.17 -0.63 -10.25
C SER A 136 -11.40 -0.06 -9.54
N VAL A 137 -12.26 -0.94 -9.02
CA VAL A 137 -13.50 -0.59 -8.31
C VAL A 137 -13.69 -1.41 -7.03
N ASP A 138 -14.28 -0.79 -6.02
CA ASP A 138 -14.67 -1.42 -4.76
C ASP A 138 -15.93 -2.32 -4.91
N GLU A 139 -16.42 -2.87 -3.80
CA GLU A 139 -17.65 -3.68 -3.76
C GLU A 139 -18.94 -2.91 -4.11
N TYR A 140 -18.92 -1.58 -4.08
CA TYR A 140 -20.04 -0.71 -4.43
C TYR A 140 -19.95 -0.17 -5.87
N GLY A 141 -18.90 -0.54 -6.61
CA GLY A 141 -18.64 -0.05 -7.97
C GLY A 141 -17.97 1.33 -8.01
N SER A 142 -17.50 1.85 -6.88
CA SER A 142 -16.79 3.14 -6.82
C SER A 142 -15.34 2.97 -7.29
N PRO A 143 -14.79 3.90 -8.09
CA PRO A 143 -13.39 3.85 -8.48
C PRO A 143 -12.45 3.94 -7.27
N VAL A 144 -11.44 3.08 -7.23
CA VAL A 144 -10.40 3.10 -6.21
C VAL A 144 -9.01 3.12 -6.82
N ALA A 145 -8.04 3.60 -6.06
CA ALA A 145 -6.64 3.54 -6.45
C ALA A 145 -6.13 2.10 -6.36
N PHE A 146 -5.59 1.58 -7.46
CA PHE A 146 -5.15 0.18 -7.57
C PHE A 146 -3.62 0.05 -7.48
N ASN A 147 -2.89 1.05 -6.97
CA ASN A 147 -1.44 1.03 -7.03
C ASN A 147 -0.81 -0.01 -6.08
N GLU A 148 0.01 -0.91 -6.62
CA GLU A 148 0.88 -1.81 -5.86
C GLU A 148 2.35 -1.40 -6.04
N PRO A 149 2.93 -0.63 -5.09
CA PRO A 149 4.24 -0.02 -5.28
C PRO A 149 5.42 -0.96 -4.98
N MET A 150 5.16 -2.16 -4.44
CA MET A 150 6.21 -2.98 -3.82
C MET A 150 7.29 -3.43 -4.81
N LEU A 151 6.91 -3.94 -5.98
CA LEU A 151 7.87 -4.40 -6.99
C LEU A 151 8.75 -3.25 -7.51
N PHE A 152 8.18 -2.06 -7.72
CA PHE A 152 8.96 -0.87 -8.09
C PHE A 152 10.00 -0.52 -7.01
N ALA A 153 9.60 -0.57 -5.74
CA ALA A 153 10.48 -0.24 -4.63
C ALA A 153 11.57 -1.29 -4.40
N TRP A 154 11.24 -2.58 -4.50
CA TRP A 154 12.21 -3.66 -4.27
C TRP A 154 13.23 -3.80 -5.40
N MET A 155 12.79 -3.62 -6.64
CA MET A 155 13.64 -3.74 -7.82
C MET A 155 14.35 -2.43 -8.18
N ASP A 156 14.05 -1.32 -7.50
CA ASP A 156 14.49 0.04 -7.87
C ASP A 156 14.21 0.34 -9.36
N ARG A 157 12.96 0.16 -9.77
CA ARG A 157 12.49 0.38 -11.15
C ARG A 157 11.29 1.33 -11.17
N ARG A 158 11.10 1.97 -12.33
CA ARG A 158 9.89 2.76 -12.66
C ARG A 158 8.99 1.95 -13.59
N GLY A 159 7.78 2.45 -13.81
CA GLY A 159 6.94 1.95 -14.89
C GLY A 159 5.45 2.10 -14.61
N PHE A 160 4.68 1.05 -14.92
CA PHE A 160 3.23 1.12 -15.05
C PHE A 160 2.54 0.07 -14.19
N ASN A 161 1.36 0.43 -13.72
CA ASN A 161 0.43 -0.47 -13.06
C ASN A 161 -0.85 -0.60 -13.88
N TYR A 162 -1.48 -1.78 -13.81
CA TYR A 162 -2.83 -1.99 -14.33
C TYR A 162 -3.74 -2.55 -13.24
N PRO A 163 -5.06 -2.28 -13.30
CA PRO A 163 -6.00 -2.90 -12.37
C PRO A 163 -6.12 -4.40 -12.67
N LYS A 164 -6.16 -5.24 -11.64
CA LYS A 164 -6.21 -6.70 -11.82
C LYS A 164 -7.42 -7.19 -12.62
N ASP A 165 -8.53 -6.46 -12.56
CA ASP A 165 -9.79 -6.74 -13.27
C ASP A 165 -9.77 -6.31 -14.74
N GLN A 166 -8.66 -5.74 -15.22
CA GLN A 166 -8.50 -5.27 -16.60
C GLN A 166 -7.30 -5.89 -17.31
N LEU A 167 -6.77 -7.00 -16.80
CA LEU A 167 -5.70 -7.73 -17.46
C LEU A 167 -6.20 -8.26 -18.80
N SER A 168 -5.52 -7.90 -19.89
CA SER A 168 -5.77 -8.42 -21.23
C SER A 168 -4.56 -8.17 -22.13
N VAL A 169 -4.49 -8.88 -23.26
CA VAL A 169 -3.48 -8.62 -24.30
C VAL A 169 -3.54 -7.15 -24.73
N ASP A 170 -4.73 -6.63 -25.03
CA ASP A 170 -4.92 -5.24 -25.47
C ASP A 170 -4.44 -4.22 -24.44
N LYS A 171 -4.65 -4.49 -23.14
CA LYS A 171 -4.18 -3.62 -22.06
C LYS A 171 -2.65 -3.60 -22.00
N LEU A 172 -2.01 -4.76 -22.08
CA LEU A 172 -0.55 -4.87 -22.07
C LEU A 172 0.07 -4.26 -23.33
N ASP A 173 -0.52 -4.49 -24.50
CA ASP A 173 -0.13 -3.84 -25.76
C ASP A 173 -0.27 -2.30 -25.67
N ASP A 174 -1.30 -1.79 -24.97
CA ASP A 174 -1.46 -0.35 -24.72
C ASP A 174 -0.38 0.23 -23.81
N ILE A 175 -0.06 -0.46 -22.73
CA ILE A 175 1.02 -0.05 -21.83
C ILE A 175 2.37 -0.11 -22.54
N ALA A 176 2.60 -1.12 -23.38
CA ALA A 176 3.80 -1.25 -24.19
C ALA A 176 4.00 -0.06 -25.13
N ARG A 177 2.95 0.37 -25.83
CA ARG A 177 2.97 1.58 -26.67
C ARG A 177 3.31 2.86 -25.90
N ARG A 178 3.09 2.89 -24.58
CA ARG A 178 3.38 4.03 -23.71
C ARG A 178 4.76 3.97 -23.05
N GLY A 179 5.53 2.90 -23.29
CA GLY A 179 6.91 2.72 -22.81
C GLY A 179 7.11 1.56 -21.84
N GLY A 180 6.05 0.89 -21.38
CA GLY A 180 6.18 -0.26 -20.48
C GLY A 180 6.83 -1.44 -21.19
N ARG A 181 7.93 -1.98 -20.66
CA ARG A 181 8.74 -2.97 -21.39
C ARG A 181 8.66 -4.36 -20.80
N TYR A 182 8.72 -4.48 -19.48
CA TYR A 182 8.85 -5.77 -18.81
C TYR A 182 7.66 -6.05 -17.92
N TRP A 183 6.78 -6.96 -18.33
CA TRP A 183 5.64 -7.35 -17.54
C TRP A 183 6.03 -8.40 -16.50
N ILE A 184 5.81 -8.09 -15.22
CA ILE A 184 6.06 -8.99 -14.10
C ILE A 184 4.72 -9.61 -13.70
N ALA A 185 4.43 -10.77 -14.28
CA ALA A 185 3.21 -11.51 -14.02
C ALA A 185 3.34 -12.32 -12.73
N ARG A 186 2.29 -12.32 -11.92
CA ARG A 186 2.13 -13.27 -10.81
C ARG A 186 1.60 -14.60 -11.35
N ALA A 187 1.95 -15.70 -10.68
CA ALA A 187 1.51 -17.04 -11.08
C ALA A 187 -0.01 -17.17 -11.23
N ASP A 188 -0.77 -16.50 -10.36
CA ASP A 188 -2.24 -16.52 -10.39
C ASP A 188 -2.85 -15.74 -11.56
N GLU A 189 -2.10 -14.85 -12.21
CA GLU A 189 -2.55 -14.14 -13.41
C GLU A 189 -2.46 -14.98 -14.69
N LEU A 190 -1.72 -16.08 -14.61
CA LEU A 190 -1.49 -17.00 -15.71
C LEU A 190 -2.33 -18.27 -15.59
N ASP A 191 -3.30 -18.31 -14.67
CA ASP A 191 -4.22 -19.43 -14.57
C ASP A 191 -5.01 -19.55 -15.88
N PRO A 192 -4.92 -20.69 -16.60
CA PRO A 192 -5.67 -20.89 -17.85
C PRO A 192 -7.19 -20.75 -17.67
N ASN A 193 -7.70 -20.99 -16.46
CA ASN A 193 -9.13 -20.89 -16.17
C ASN A 193 -9.64 -19.44 -16.10
N ASP A 194 -8.74 -18.46 -15.91
CA ASP A 194 -9.08 -17.04 -15.85
C ASP A 194 -9.18 -16.38 -17.24
N GLY A 195 -9.06 -17.16 -18.32
CA GLY A 195 -9.18 -16.65 -19.69
C GLY A 195 -7.96 -15.87 -20.17
N HIS A 196 -6.82 -16.03 -19.50
CA HIS A 196 -5.55 -15.35 -19.77
C HIS A 196 -4.46 -16.26 -20.33
N GLY A 197 -4.79 -17.50 -20.70
CA GLY A 197 -3.83 -18.47 -21.26
C GLY A 197 -3.04 -17.92 -22.46
N ASP A 198 -3.69 -17.10 -23.28
CA ASP A 198 -3.13 -16.46 -24.47
C ASP A 198 -1.95 -15.52 -24.15
N LEU A 199 -1.82 -15.04 -22.90
CA LEU A 199 -0.75 -14.12 -22.50
C LEU A 199 0.63 -14.78 -22.55
N HIS A 200 0.72 -16.05 -22.17
CA HIS A 200 1.97 -16.81 -22.22
C HIS A 200 2.42 -17.09 -23.66
N ASP A 201 1.45 -17.23 -24.57
CA ASP A 201 1.72 -17.44 -26.00
C ASP A 201 2.02 -16.14 -26.75
N ARG A 202 1.66 -14.99 -26.16
CA ARG A 202 1.86 -13.68 -26.79
C ARG A 202 3.26 -13.13 -26.55
N TYR A 203 3.78 -13.21 -25.34
CA TYR A 203 5.02 -12.52 -24.94
C TYR A 203 6.13 -13.50 -24.58
N GLU A 204 7.38 -13.17 -24.93
CA GLU A 204 8.53 -14.00 -24.58
C GLU A 204 8.83 -13.89 -23.07
N SER A 205 8.84 -15.03 -22.37
CA SER A 205 9.32 -15.09 -21.00
C SER A 205 10.84 -14.92 -20.96
N ILE A 206 11.32 -13.95 -20.17
CA ILE A 206 12.76 -13.66 -20.02
C ILE A 206 13.32 -14.19 -18.70
N GLY A 207 12.46 -14.68 -17.81
CA GLY A 207 12.87 -15.25 -16.53
C GLY A 207 11.68 -15.60 -15.64
N ALA A 208 11.91 -16.53 -14.72
CA ALA A 208 10.98 -16.90 -13.66
C ALA A 208 11.78 -17.06 -12.36
N CYS A 209 11.21 -16.66 -11.22
CA CYS A 209 11.85 -16.96 -9.94
C CYS A 209 11.71 -18.45 -9.60
N ARG A 210 12.58 -18.97 -8.74
CA ARG A 210 12.66 -20.42 -8.43
C ARG A 210 11.39 -21.00 -7.82
N CYS A 211 10.64 -20.23 -7.04
CA CYS A 211 9.37 -20.71 -6.47
C CYS A 211 8.17 -20.50 -7.42
N GLY A 212 8.39 -19.95 -8.62
CA GLY A 212 7.38 -19.78 -9.66
C GLY A 212 6.35 -18.69 -9.38
N ALA A 213 6.48 -17.92 -8.29
CA ALA A 213 5.48 -16.92 -7.91
C ALA A 213 5.44 -15.71 -8.87
N LEU A 214 6.58 -15.38 -9.51
CA LEU A 214 6.72 -14.31 -10.49
C LEU A 214 7.40 -14.80 -11.76
N ILE A 215 6.91 -14.34 -12.90
CA ILE A 215 7.48 -14.57 -14.24
C ILE A 215 7.57 -13.22 -14.94
N ALA A 216 8.73 -12.92 -15.53
CA ALA A 216 8.95 -11.73 -16.32
C ALA A 216 8.82 -12.02 -17.81
N PHE A 217 8.11 -11.14 -18.52
CA PHE A 217 7.91 -11.17 -19.96
C PHE A 217 8.41 -9.89 -20.61
N ASP A 218 9.01 -9.97 -21.80
CA ASP A 218 9.34 -8.81 -22.63
C ASP A 218 8.15 -8.48 -23.55
N LEU A 219 7.50 -7.33 -23.32
CA LEU A 219 6.28 -6.94 -24.06
C LEU A 219 6.53 -6.60 -25.53
N ASP A 220 7.77 -6.30 -25.92
CA ASP A 220 8.11 -6.01 -27.32
C ASP A 220 8.55 -7.27 -28.10
N ARG A 221 8.75 -8.40 -27.40
CA ARG A 221 9.12 -9.66 -28.03
C ARG A 221 7.95 -10.63 -27.98
N LYS A 222 7.53 -11.07 -29.16
CA LYS A 222 6.52 -12.12 -29.27
C LYS A 222 7.13 -13.46 -28.89
N ALA A 223 6.39 -14.30 -28.16
CA ALA A 223 6.82 -15.67 -27.94
C ALA A 223 7.06 -16.33 -29.32
N PRO A 224 8.11 -17.15 -29.47
CA PRO A 224 8.29 -17.91 -30.69
C PRO A 224 7.05 -18.75 -30.88
N ALA A 225 6.34 -18.55 -32.01
CA ALA A 225 5.11 -19.27 -32.33
C ALA A 225 5.35 -20.74 -32.02
N ALA A 226 4.64 -21.27 -31.02
CA ALA A 226 4.88 -22.60 -30.48
C ALA A 226 5.08 -23.52 -31.66
N ARG A 227 6.34 -23.94 -31.88
CA ARG A 227 6.75 -24.70 -33.05
C ARG A 227 5.77 -25.84 -33.06
N THR A 228 4.84 -25.86 -34.00
CA THR A 228 3.76 -26.83 -34.02
C THR A 228 4.51 -28.15 -34.05
N VAL A 229 4.59 -28.83 -32.91
CA VAL A 229 5.22 -30.14 -32.82
C VAL A 229 4.19 -30.96 -33.56
N ARG A 230 4.37 -31.00 -34.88
CA ARG A 230 3.63 -31.85 -35.80
C ARG A 230 3.92 -33.21 -35.20
N SER A 231 2.95 -33.69 -34.43
CA SER A 231 2.92 -35.03 -33.92
C SER A 231 3.11 -35.88 -35.16
N ALA A 232 4.34 -36.35 -35.36
CA ALA A 232 4.64 -37.48 -36.22
C ALA A 232 4.03 -38.67 -35.49
N ARG A 233 2.70 -38.68 -35.40
CA ARG A 233 1.93 -39.85 -35.03
C ARG A 233 2.09 -40.75 -36.22
N SER A 234 3.02 -41.66 -36.04
CA SER A 234 3.44 -42.65 -36.99
C SER A 234 2.22 -43.37 -37.57
N ASP A 235 2.10 -43.32 -38.89
CA ASP A 235 1.39 -44.32 -39.69
C ASP A 235 2.07 -45.69 -39.50
N HIS A 236 1.88 -46.29 -38.32
CA HIS A 236 2.50 -47.57 -37.96
C HIS A 236 1.53 -48.55 -37.33
N ASP A 237 0.26 -48.52 -37.77
CA ASP A 237 -0.69 -49.60 -37.53
C ASP A 237 -1.50 -49.84 -38.82
N ALA A 238 -0.82 -50.40 -39.82
CA ALA A 238 -1.44 -51.11 -40.93
C ALA A 238 -0.54 -52.29 -41.31
N ASN A 239 -0.72 -53.40 -40.60
CA ASN A 239 -0.50 -54.77 -41.07
C ASN A 239 -1.18 -55.77 -40.11
#